data_AF-A0A6C0IAV6-F1
#
_entry.id   AF-A0A6C0IAV6-F1
#
_cell.length_a   1.000
_cell.length_b   1.000
_cell.length_c   1.000
_cell.angle_alpha   90.00
_cell.angle_beta   90.00
_cell.angle_gamma   90.00
#
_symmetry.space_group_name_H-M   'P 1'
#
loop_
_entity.id
_entity.type
_entity.pdbx_description
1 polymer ?
#
loop_
_entity_poly.entity_id
_entity_poly.type
_entity_poly.pdbx_seq_one_letter_code
_entity_poly.pdbx_strand_id
1 'polypeptide(L)'
;MQCKGRNAKKEPLFFGDGVTIFYAEGRCPNTATEENPICNKCCFKNPTATDQFSRRFNHGLVTELIPETSHIFGPTTWFLNSVKLYGMPSIDTLKTVLEAHRVAIGAEMPPKKEQQQQPKQQPPKQSQALKYIEEPAPNPQLLEVKEVKKFKLELFKHEKKYYYKDTLHNLVFERNKDNTVGSLVVLSPT
;
A
#
# COMPACT_ATOMS: atom_id res chain seq x y z
N MET A 1 -26.94 4.40 10.12
CA MET A 1 -25.76 3.74 9.50
C MET A 1 -24.46 4.13 10.23
N GLN A 2 -23.35 3.42 10.02
CA GLN A 2 -22.05 3.84 10.56
C GLN A 2 -21.49 5.05 9.79
N CYS A 3 -20.95 6.04 10.51
CA CYS A 3 -20.30 7.22 9.94
C CYS A 3 -19.22 6.82 8.92
N LYS A 4 -19.24 7.43 7.72
CA LYS A 4 -18.25 7.20 6.66
C LYS A 4 -16.96 8.01 6.83
N GLY A 5 -16.83 8.81 7.89
CA GLY A 5 -15.63 9.59 8.15
C GLY A 5 -14.41 8.69 8.41
N ARG A 6 -13.32 8.96 7.69
CA ARG A 6 -12.03 8.27 7.85
C ARG A 6 -11.27 8.81 9.07
N ASN A 7 -10.55 7.94 9.77
CA ASN A 7 -9.58 8.31 10.80
C ASN A 7 -8.30 7.48 10.70
N ALA A 8 -7.19 7.98 11.24
CA ALA A 8 -6.00 7.16 11.47
C ALA A 8 -6.22 6.25 12.68
N LYS A 9 -5.83 4.97 12.56
CA LYS A 9 -5.72 4.09 13.73
C LYS A 9 -4.55 4.51 14.62
N LYS A 10 -4.69 4.31 15.93
CA LYS A 10 -3.70 4.75 16.92
C LYS A 10 -2.46 3.86 16.96
N GLU A 11 -2.58 2.60 16.54
CA GLU A 11 -1.44 1.69 16.47
C GLU A 11 -0.46 2.18 15.38
N PRO A 12 0.78 2.55 15.75
CA PRO A 12 1.77 2.99 14.78
C PRO A 12 2.26 1.81 13.94
N LEU A 13 2.48 2.07 12.66
CA LEU A 13 3.09 1.12 11.73
C LEU A 13 4.36 1.76 11.15
N PHE A 14 5.35 0.92 10.82
CA PHE A 14 6.68 1.40 10.48
C PHE A 14 7.03 1.14 9.01
N PHE A 15 7.71 2.10 8.41
CA PHE A 15 8.37 1.93 7.11
C PHE A 15 9.54 0.93 7.20
N GLY A 16 10.23 0.70 6.08
CA GLY A 16 11.34 -0.25 6.01
C GLY A 16 12.52 0.06 6.94
N ASP A 17 12.65 1.32 7.35
CA ASP A 17 13.65 1.79 8.31
C ASP A 17 13.36 1.37 9.77
N GLY A 18 12.14 0.91 10.07
CA GLY A 18 11.72 0.55 11.42
C GLY A 18 11.55 1.73 12.37
N VAL A 19 11.62 2.97 11.89
CA VAL A 19 11.61 4.20 12.72
C VAL A 19 10.50 5.14 12.26
N THR A 20 10.40 5.40 10.96
CA THR A 20 9.39 6.32 10.44
C THR A 20 8.01 5.67 10.48
N ILE A 21 7.02 6.43 10.94
CA ILE A 21 5.66 5.93 11.18
C ILE A 21 4.65 6.36 10.12
N PHE A 22 3.68 5.49 9.90
CA PHE A 22 2.43 5.76 9.19
C PHE A 22 1.29 5.00 9.89
N TYR A 23 0.06 5.20 9.41
CA TYR A 23 -1.12 4.68 10.08
C TYR A 23 -1.98 3.81 9.16
N ALA A 24 -2.64 2.82 9.76
CA ALA A 24 -3.71 2.10 9.10
C ALA A 24 -4.97 2.95 9.01
N GLU A 25 -5.78 2.69 7.99
CA GLU A 25 -7.10 3.29 7.87
C GLU A 25 -8.05 2.78 8.96
N GLY A 26 -8.81 3.70 9.54
CA GLY A 26 -9.95 3.42 10.38
C GLY A 26 -11.21 4.10 9.86
N ARG A 27 -12.34 3.63 10.37
CA ARG A 27 -13.64 4.26 10.21
C ARG A 27 -14.13 4.80 11.54
N CYS A 28 -14.75 5.98 11.50
CA CYS A 28 -15.39 6.56 12.66
C CYS A 28 -16.45 5.61 13.25
N PRO A 29 -16.41 5.32 14.56
CA PRO A 29 -17.36 4.38 15.18
C PRO A 29 -18.73 5.02 15.47
N ASN A 30 -18.88 6.34 15.30
CA ASN A 30 -20.15 7.00 15.58
C ASN A 30 -21.19 6.65 14.50
N THR A 31 -22.46 6.85 14.84
CA THR A 31 -23.58 6.75 13.91
C THR A 31 -23.71 8.00 13.05
N ALA A 32 -24.29 7.81 11.87
CA ALA A 32 -24.66 8.85 10.93
C ALA A 32 -26.04 8.51 10.32
N THR A 33 -26.69 9.51 9.74
CA THR A 33 -27.99 9.34 9.07
C THR A 33 -27.79 8.99 7.60
N GLU A 34 -28.88 8.65 6.89
CA GLU A 34 -28.80 8.35 5.46
C GLU A 34 -28.57 9.63 4.63
N GLU A 35 -29.17 10.74 5.05
CA GLU A 35 -29.07 12.05 4.41
C GLU A 35 -27.70 12.70 4.67
N ASN A 36 -27.08 12.39 5.81
CA ASN A 36 -25.75 12.88 6.16
C ASN A 36 -24.85 11.70 6.57
N PRO A 37 -23.98 11.21 5.65
CA PRO A 37 -23.19 10.01 5.88
C PRO A 37 -22.07 10.19 6.91
N ILE A 38 -21.92 11.39 7.48
CA ILE A 38 -20.93 11.70 8.52
C ILE A 38 -21.58 12.22 9.80
N CYS A 39 -21.02 11.85 10.94
CA CYS A 39 -21.48 12.36 12.23
C CYS A 39 -21.06 13.83 12.45
N ASN A 40 -21.73 14.53 13.37
CA ASN A 40 -21.41 15.92 13.74
C ASN A 40 -19.95 16.15 14.17
N LYS A 41 -19.24 15.12 14.66
CA LYS A 41 -17.82 15.25 15.02
C LYS A 41 -16.88 15.19 13.82
N CYS A 42 -17.33 14.58 12.72
CA CYS A 42 -16.54 14.42 11.49
C CYS A 42 -16.82 15.52 10.47
N CYS A 43 -17.97 16.21 10.54
CA CYS A 43 -18.28 17.30 9.62
C CYS A 43 -17.41 18.55 9.85
N PHE A 44 -16.97 18.81 11.07
CA PHE A 44 -16.10 19.95 11.37
C PHE A 44 -14.63 19.59 11.18
N LYS A 45 -14.09 19.90 9.99
CA LYS A 45 -12.67 19.78 9.68
C LYS A 45 -11.95 21.10 9.94
N ASN A 46 -10.76 21.01 10.54
CA ASN A 46 -9.87 22.13 10.70
C ASN A 46 -8.71 22.00 9.68
N PRO A 47 -8.61 22.89 8.68
CA PRO A 47 -7.56 22.81 7.66
C PRO A 47 -6.14 23.03 8.22
N THR A 48 -6.02 23.63 9.40
CA THR A 48 -4.73 23.84 10.07
C THR A 48 -4.38 22.75 11.09
N ALA A 49 -5.22 21.73 11.25
CA ALA A 49 -4.93 20.62 12.15
C ALA A 49 -3.71 19.84 11.64
N THR A 50 -2.75 19.60 12.53
CA THR A 50 -1.54 18.80 12.26
C THR A 50 -1.57 17.43 12.93
N ASP A 51 -2.44 17.25 13.94
CA ASP A 51 -2.62 16.00 14.66
C ASP A 51 -3.43 14.99 13.83
N GLN A 52 -2.74 13.96 13.32
CA GLN A 52 -3.30 12.87 12.51
C GLN A 52 -4.34 12.02 13.26
N PHE A 53 -4.43 12.10 14.59
CA PHE A 53 -5.46 11.38 15.35
C PHE A 53 -6.70 12.22 15.63
N SER A 54 -6.60 13.52 15.37
CA SER A 54 -7.71 14.44 15.58
C SER A 54 -8.81 14.15 14.57
N ARG A 55 -10.05 14.05 15.05
CA ARG A 55 -11.24 13.94 14.17
C ARG A 55 -11.41 15.18 13.28
N ARG A 56 -10.79 16.30 13.67
CA ARG A 56 -10.76 17.55 12.91
C ARG A 56 -9.73 17.53 11.79
N PHE A 57 -8.75 16.62 11.83
CA PHE A 57 -7.83 16.41 10.72
C PHE A 57 -8.60 15.86 9.51
N ASN A 58 -8.23 16.31 8.32
CA ASN A 58 -8.90 15.92 7.10
C ASN A 58 -8.29 14.64 6.50
N HIS A 59 -8.88 13.49 6.85
CA HIS A 59 -8.60 12.21 6.19
C HIS A 59 -9.64 11.87 5.09
N GLY A 60 -10.62 12.73 4.83
CA GLY A 60 -11.72 12.45 3.90
C GLY A 60 -12.70 11.38 4.38
N LEU A 61 -13.41 10.78 3.44
CA LEU A 61 -14.34 9.66 3.66
C LEU A 61 -13.69 8.33 3.28
N VAL A 62 -14.12 7.23 3.91
CA VAL A 62 -13.62 5.88 3.57
C VAL A 62 -13.95 5.46 2.13
N THR A 63 -14.94 6.10 1.51
CA THR A 63 -15.37 5.85 0.12
C THR A 63 -14.65 6.73 -0.91
N GLU A 64 -13.80 7.65 -0.47
CA GLU A 64 -13.10 8.62 -1.31
C GLU A 64 -11.59 8.36 -1.30
N LEU A 65 -10.86 9.03 -2.19
CA LEU A 65 -9.39 9.02 -2.14
C LEU A 65 -8.88 9.59 -0.81
N ILE A 66 -7.73 9.09 -0.37
CA ILE A 66 -7.05 9.58 0.82
C ILE A 66 -6.43 10.94 0.49
N PRO A 67 -6.69 12.01 1.26
CA PRO A 67 -6.06 13.30 1.04
C PRO A 67 -4.54 13.22 1.12
N GLU A 68 -3.86 14.01 0.28
CA GLU A 68 -2.39 14.00 0.13
C GLU A 68 -1.61 14.28 1.43
N THR A 69 -2.22 14.99 2.38
CA THR A 69 -1.63 15.36 3.67
C THR A 69 -1.82 14.30 4.75
N SER A 70 -2.59 13.25 4.47
CA SER A 70 -2.87 12.17 5.42
C SER A 70 -1.70 11.21 5.51
N HIS A 71 -1.32 10.86 6.74
CA HIS A 71 -0.29 9.84 7.00
C HIS A 71 -0.86 8.41 7.04
N ILE A 72 -2.09 8.23 6.54
CA ILE A 72 -2.70 6.90 6.37
C ILE A 72 -2.09 6.20 5.16
N PHE A 73 -1.88 4.89 5.26
CA PHE A 73 -1.46 4.04 4.16
C PHE A 73 -2.36 4.22 2.94
N GLY A 74 -1.76 4.52 1.78
CA GLY A 74 -2.46 4.66 0.53
C GLY A 74 -1.57 5.23 -0.57
N PRO A 75 -2.09 5.40 -1.79
CA PRO A 75 -1.36 5.96 -2.91
C PRO A 75 -1.27 7.50 -2.81
N THR A 76 -0.90 8.04 -1.64
CA THR A 76 -0.66 9.47 -1.46
C THR A 76 0.77 9.83 -1.83
N THR A 77 0.99 11.06 -2.29
CA THR A 77 2.31 11.62 -2.56
C THR A 77 3.20 11.54 -1.32
N TRP A 78 2.64 11.81 -0.14
CA TRP A 78 3.34 11.67 1.14
C TRP A 78 3.86 10.24 1.36
N PHE A 79 3.00 9.23 1.19
CA PHE A 79 3.39 7.84 1.41
C PHE A 79 4.42 7.37 0.37
N LEU A 80 4.19 7.68 -0.91
CA LEU A 80 5.10 7.30 -2.00
C LEU A 80 6.48 7.94 -1.83
N ASN A 81 6.56 9.21 -1.42
CA ASN A 81 7.83 9.85 -1.11
C ASN A 81 8.50 9.25 0.12
N SER A 82 7.71 8.91 1.15
CA SER A 82 8.22 8.24 2.35
C SER A 82 8.80 6.87 2.03
N VAL A 83 8.17 6.09 1.13
CA VAL A 83 8.73 4.81 0.66
C VAL A 83 10.08 5.00 -0.04
N LYS A 84 10.26 6.07 -0.83
CA LYS A 84 11.55 6.35 -1.48
C LYS A 84 12.65 6.68 -0.47
N LEU A 85 12.30 7.34 0.63
CA LEU A 85 13.26 7.79 1.65
C LEU A 85 13.56 6.72 2.70
N TYR A 86 12.53 6.02 3.17
CA TYR A 86 12.57 5.14 4.36
C TYR A 86 12.38 3.67 4.02
N GLY A 87 12.21 3.33 2.74
CA GLY A 87 11.99 1.98 2.28
C GLY A 87 10.55 1.50 2.44
N MET A 88 10.22 0.45 1.68
CA MET A 88 8.89 -0.17 1.72
C MET A 88 8.65 -0.82 3.09
N PRO A 89 7.44 -0.68 3.68
CA PRO A 89 7.07 -1.45 4.87
C PRO A 89 7.15 -2.96 4.62
N SER A 90 7.30 -3.73 5.70
CA SER A 90 7.32 -5.19 5.62
C SER A 90 6.02 -5.74 4.99
N ILE A 91 6.10 -6.94 4.39
CA ILE A 91 4.93 -7.62 3.80
C ILE A 91 3.81 -7.81 4.83
N ASP A 92 4.15 -8.15 6.08
CA ASP A 92 3.14 -8.35 7.13
C ASP A 92 2.49 -7.05 7.59
N THR A 93 3.27 -5.94 7.61
CA THR A 93 2.73 -4.60 7.78
C THR A 93 1.73 -4.26 6.66
N LEU A 94 2.08 -4.56 5.41
CA LEU A 94 1.21 -4.34 4.25
C LEU A 94 -0.10 -5.15 4.34
N LYS A 95 -0.04 -6.42 4.75
CA LYS A 95 -1.25 -7.23 5.00
C LYS A 95 -2.14 -6.60 6.06
N THR A 96 -1.55 -6.10 7.14
CA THR A 96 -2.27 -5.49 8.26
C THR A 96 -3.04 -4.24 7.82
N VAL A 97 -2.43 -3.38 7.02
CA VAL A 97 -3.11 -2.16 6.52
C VAL A 97 -4.16 -2.44 5.47
N LEU A 98 -3.94 -3.40 4.59
CA LEU A 98 -4.93 -3.82 3.60
C LEU A 98 -6.17 -4.40 4.28
N GLU A 99 -5.98 -5.21 5.32
CA GLU A 99 -7.08 -5.73 6.12
C GLU A 99 -7.81 -4.61 6.87
N ALA A 100 -7.08 -3.66 7.44
CA ALA A 100 -7.69 -2.51 8.10
C ALA A 100 -8.53 -1.64 7.14
N HIS A 101 -8.03 -1.40 5.92
CA HIS A 101 -8.77 -0.72 4.85
C HIS A 101 -10.07 -1.47 4.51
N ARG A 102 -9.97 -2.78 4.31
CA ARG A 102 -11.11 -3.66 3.98
C ARG A 102 -12.20 -3.61 5.05
N VAL A 103 -11.82 -3.66 6.32
CA VAL A 103 -12.75 -3.49 7.45
C VAL A 103 -13.33 -2.07 7.49
N ALA A 104 -12.53 -1.04 7.22
CA ALA A 104 -12.99 0.35 7.24
C ALA A 104 -14.05 0.63 6.17
N ILE A 105 -13.88 0.14 4.94
CA ILE A 105 -14.89 0.29 3.88
C ILE A 105 -16.17 -0.53 4.14
N GLY A 106 -16.14 -1.43 5.12
CA GLY A 106 -17.26 -2.29 5.49
C GLY A 106 -17.41 -3.53 4.60
N ALA A 107 -16.33 -3.98 3.97
CA ALA A 107 -16.35 -5.27 3.27
C ALA A 107 -16.43 -6.41 4.28
N GLU A 108 -17.38 -7.33 4.09
CA GLU A 108 -17.60 -8.47 4.97
C GLU A 108 -16.30 -9.24 5.19
N MET A 109 -15.91 -9.49 6.43
CA MET A 109 -14.72 -10.28 6.70
C MET A 109 -14.91 -11.70 6.15
N PRO A 110 -13.95 -12.28 5.39
CA PRO A 110 -13.95 -13.72 5.25
C PRO A 110 -13.91 -14.29 6.68
N PRO A 111 -14.74 -15.32 6.97
CA PRO A 111 -14.87 -15.84 8.31
C PRO A 111 -13.48 -16.14 8.86
N LYS A 112 -13.16 -15.48 9.98
CA LYS A 112 -11.91 -15.69 10.69
C LYS A 112 -11.86 -17.18 11.02
N LYS A 113 -11.02 -17.94 10.32
CA LYS A 113 -10.76 -19.33 10.71
C LYS A 113 -10.27 -19.25 12.14
N GLU A 114 -11.12 -19.64 13.09
CA GLU A 114 -10.72 -19.79 14.49
C GLU A 114 -9.49 -20.68 14.48
N GLN A 115 -8.35 -20.09 14.83
CA GLN A 115 -7.16 -20.86 15.12
C GLN A 115 -7.48 -21.65 16.39
N GLN A 116 -8.04 -22.84 16.19
CA GLN A 116 -8.00 -23.89 17.17
C GLN A 116 -6.53 -24.07 17.56
N GLN A 117 -6.25 -23.93 18.84
CA GLN A 117 -4.97 -24.25 19.45
C GLN A 117 -4.58 -25.67 19.02
N GLN A 118 -3.53 -25.81 18.21
CA GLN A 118 -2.98 -27.12 17.86
C GLN A 118 -2.08 -27.62 19.00
N PRO A 119 -2.25 -28.87 19.47
CA PRO A 119 -1.19 -29.64 20.09
C PRO A 119 -0.14 -30.07 19.04
N LYS A 120 1.08 -30.32 19.51
CA LYS A 120 2.31 -30.61 18.74
C LYS A 120 2.20 -31.77 17.72
N GLN A 121 2.80 -31.50 16.54
CA GLN A 121 3.59 -32.35 15.61
C GLN A 121 3.05 -33.71 15.13
N GLN A 122 2.88 -33.88 13.79
CA GLN A 122 3.67 -34.78 12.87
C GLN A 122 3.11 -34.80 11.40
N PRO A 123 3.78 -35.43 10.38
CA PRO A 123 4.29 -34.79 9.14
C PRO A 123 3.38 -34.98 7.88
N PRO A 124 3.80 -34.55 6.65
CA PRO A 124 2.91 -34.04 5.61
C PRO A 124 2.28 -35.12 4.73
N LYS A 125 1.03 -34.89 4.32
CA LYS A 125 0.41 -35.60 3.19
C LYS A 125 -0.22 -34.63 2.20
N GLN A 126 0.37 -34.70 1.01
CA GLN A 126 -0.12 -34.47 -0.35
C GLN A 126 -1.42 -33.69 -0.58
N SER A 127 -1.23 -32.69 -1.44
CA SER A 127 -2.17 -31.78 -2.08
C SER A 127 -3.37 -32.45 -2.74
N GLN A 128 -4.54 -31.83 -2.59
CA GLN A 128 -5.59 -31.85 -3.62
C GLN A 128 -6.04 -30.41 -3.90
N ALA A 129 -6.10 -30.11 -5.20
CA ALA A 129 -6.46 -28.82 -5.75
C ALA A 129 -7.93 -28.49 -5.48
N LEU A 130 -8.18 -27.31 -4.88
CA LEU A 130 -9.51 -26.73 -4.78
C LEU A 130 -9.81 -25.98 -6.09
N LYS A 131 -10.83 -26.44 -6.80
CA LYS A 131 -11.46 -25.73 -7.92
C LYS A 131 -12.07 -24.44 -7.38
N TYR A 132 -11.58 -23.31 -7.87
CA TYR A 132 -12.21 -22.01 -7.65
C TYR A 132 -13.33 -21.85 -8.67
N ILE A 133 -14.53 -21.50 -8.20
CA ILE A 133 -15.63 -21.03 -9.04
C ILE A 133 -15.47 -19.52 -9.09
N GLU A 134 -15.18 -18.98 -10.27
CA GLU A 134 -15.17 -17.55 -10.55
C GLU A 134 -16.62 -17.04 -10.67
N GLU A 135 -17.00 -16.10 -9.81
CA GLU A 135 -18.06 -15.14 -10.14
C GLU A 135 -17.43 -13.91 -10.81
N PRO A 136 -18.08 -13.35 -11.85
CA PRO A 136 -17.49 -12.29 -12.66
C PRO A 136 -17.47 -10.95 -11.92
N ALA A 137 -16.27 -10.42 -11.71
CA ALA A 137 -16.05 -9.07 -11.23
C ALA A 137 -16.49 -8.02 -12.27
N PRO A 138 -16.99 -6.84 -11.83
CA PRO A 138 -17.42 -5.78 -12.72
C PRO A 138 -16.24 -5.18 -13.49
N ASN A 139 -16.43 -5.07 -14.80
CA ASN A 139 -15.51 -4.62 -15.83
C ASN A 139 -14.82 -3.26 -15.50
N PRO A 140 -13.54 -3.25 -15.12
CA PRO A 140 -12.73 -2.04 -15.12
C PRO A 140 -12.15 -1.87 -16.52
N GLN A 141 -12.41 -0.71 -17.15
CA GLN A 141 -11.79 -0.35 -18.42
C GLN A 141 -10.28 -0.58 -18.35
N LEU A 142 -9.84 -1.53 -19.18
CA LEU A 142 -8.52 -2.14 -19.21
C LEU A 142 -7.48 -1.09 -19.63
N LEU A 143 -6.80 -0.47 -18.66
CA LEU A 143 -5.43 -0.04 -18.90
C LEU A 143 -4.60 -1.32 -19.03
N GLU A 144 -4.26 -1.69 -20.26
CA GLU A 144 -3.36 -2.80 -20.55
C GLU A 144 -2.06 -2.61 -19.75
N VAL A 145 -1.94 -3.35 -18.65
CA VAL A 145 -0.68 -3.45 -17.91
C VAL A 145 0.27 -4.23 -18.80
N LYS A 146 1.12 -3.50 -19.51
CA LYS A 146 2.22 -4.08 -20.30
C LYS A 146 3.01 -5.03 -19.39
N GLU A 147 3.20 -6.23 -19.89
CA GLU A 147 3.91 -7.36 -19.30
C GLU A 147 5.09 -6.93 -18.40
N VAL A 148 5.03 -7.26 -17.10
CA VAL A 148 6.10 -6.93 -16.15
C VAL A 148 7.28 -7.88 -16.40
N LYS A 149 8.21 -7.47 -17.27
CA LYS A 149 9.46 -8.22 -17.50
C LYS A 149 10.39 -8.08 -16.30
N LYS A 150 10.81 -9.24 -15.76
CA LYS A 150 11.85 -9.30 -14.72
C LYS A 150 13.22 -9.21 -15.37
N PHE A 151 14.01 -8.22 -14.98
CA PHE A 151 15.38 -8.02 -15.47
C PHE A 151 16.40 -8.49 -14.43
N LYS A 152 17.45 -9.19 -14.88
CA LYS A 152 18.65 -9.45 -14.07
C LYS A 152 19.66 -8.36 -14.38
N LEU A 153 19.86 -7.44 -13.45
CA LEU A 153 20.73 -6.28 -13.62
C LEU A 153 22.03 -6.46 -12.82
N GLU A 154 23.17 -6.23 -13.47
CA GLU A 154 24.49 -6.16 -12.83
C GLU A 154 24.96 -4.71 -12.75
N LEU A 155 25.36 -4.26 -11.55
CA LEU A 155 25.84 -2.91 -11.32
C LEU A 155 27.36 -2.85 -11.56
N PHE A 156 27.83 -1.92 -12.39
CA PHE A 156 29.26 -1.71 -12.62
C PHE A 156 29.61 -0.21 -12.70
N LYS A 157 30.90 0.11 -12.57
CA LYS A 157 31.42 1.49 -12.58
C LYS A 157 32.29 1.71 -13.82
N HIS A 158 32.03 2.79 -14.55
CA HIS A 158 32.80 3.22 -15.71
C HIS A 158 32.91 4.75 -15.70
N GLU A 159 34.08 5.32 -16.01
CA GLU A 159 34.30 6.79 -16.05
C GLU A 159 33.73 7.58 -14.85
N LYS A 160 33.90 7.03 -13.63
CA LYS A 160 33.37 7.59 -12.36
C LYS A 160 31.84 7.63 -12.24
N LYS A 161 31.10 7.07 -13.20
CA LYS A 161 29.64 6.88 -13.18
C LYS A 161 29.27 5.41 -12.90
N TYR A 162 28.03 5.19 -12.48
CA TYR A 162 27.48 3.86 -12.22
C TYR A 162 26.44 3.49 -13.29
N TYR A 163 26.46 2.23 -13.72
CA TYR A 163 25.61 1.72 -14.78
C TYR A 163 24.99 0.38 -14.39
N TYR A 164 23.80 0.10 -14.90
CA TYR A 164 23.18 -1.23 -14.86
C TYR A 164 23.35 -1.91 -16.21
N LYS A 165 23.89 -3.13 -16.22
CA LYS A 165 23.91 -4.00 -17.39
C LYS A 165 22.81 -5.04 -17.27
N ASP A 166 21.93 -5.10 -18.26
CA ASP A 166 21.05 -6.24 -18.46
C ASP A 166 21.82 -7.32 -19.21
N THR A 167 22.19 -8.39 -18.49
CA THR A 167 22.95 -9.50 -19.07
C THR A 167 22.17 -10.28 -20.13
N LEU A 168 20.84 -10.23 -20.07
CA LEU A 168 19.98 -11.03 -20.94
C LEU A 168 19.78 -10.36 -22.31
N HIS A 169 19.65 -9.03 -22.33
CA HIS A 169 19.43 -8.26 -23.57
C HIS A 169 20.66 -7.45 -24.01
N ASN A 170 21.76 -7.53 -23.25
CA ASN A 170 23.00 -6.77 -23.48
C ASN A 170 22.77 -5.25 -23.56
N LEU A 171 21.84 -4.73 -22.74
CA LEU A 171 21.53 -3.32 -22.64
C LEU A 171 22.25 -2.68 -21.44
N VAL A 172 22.63 -1.41 -21.57
CA VAL A 172 23.28 -0.64 -20.49
C VAL A 172 22.45 0.59 -20.16
N PHE A 173 22.22 0.82 -18.87
CA PHE A 173 21.44 1.94 -18.36
C PHE A 173 22.31 2.79 -17.43
N GLU A 174 22.34 4.12 -17.63
CA GLU A 174 23.03 5.02 -16.70
C GLU A 174 22.19 5.20 -15.42
N ARG A 175 22.82 5.00 -14.26
CA ARG A 175 22.15 5.17 -12.97
C ARG A 175 22.04 6.66 -12.65
N ASN A 176 20.82 7.20 -12.75
CA ASN A 176 20.54 8.56 -12.30
C ASN A 176 20.26 8.56 -10.78
N LYS A 177 20.79 9.55 -10.05
CA LYS A 177 20.65 9.61 -8.58
C LYS A 177 19.22 9.96 -8.13
N ASP A 178 18.43 10.57 -9.01
CA ASP A 178 17.22 11.29 -8.59
C ASP A 178 15.88 10.61 -8.93
N ASN A 179 15.80 9.52 -9.71
CA ASN A 179 14.56 8.73 -9.85
C ASN A 179 14.77 7.36 -10.52
N THR A 180 13.86 6.46 -10.20
CA THR A 180 13.77 5.00 -10.34
C THR A 180 13.83 4.39 -11.76
N VAL A 181 14.24 5.12 -12.79
CA VAL A 181 14.39 4.57 -14.16
C VAL A 181 15.62 5.20 -14.81
N GLY A 182 16.66 4.40 -15.05
CA GLY A 182 17.87 4.85 -15.75
C GLY A 182 17.59 5.08 -17.24
N SER A 183 18.33 6.00 -17.88
CA SER A 183 18.26 6.20 -19.32
C SER A 183 19.07 5.11 -20.02
N LEU A 184 18.52 4.52 -21.10
CA LEU A 184 19.26 3.57 -21.94
C LEU A 184 20.44 4.30 -22.61
N VAL A 185 21.64 3.77 -22.44
CA VAL A 185 22.86 4.31 -23.06
C VAL A 185 23.43 3.24 -23.99
N VAL A 186 23.54 3.58 -25.27
CA VAL A 186 24.25 2.74 -26.24
C VAL A 186 25.73 3.07 -26.13
N LEU A 187 26.49 2.18 -25.50
CA LEU A 187 27.95 2.27 -25.51
C LEU A 187 28.46 1.70 -26.83
N SER A 188 29.07 2.55 -27.65
CA SER A 188 29.75 2.10 -28.87
C SER A 188 30.91 1.17 -28.48
N PRO A 189 31.05 0.00 -29.13
CA PRO A 189 32.22 -0.86 -28.91
C PRO A 189 33.48 -0.09 -29.31
N THR A 190 34.44 -0.06 -28.40
CA THR A 190 35.81 0.42 -28.64
C THR A 190 36.70 -0.72 -29.07
#